data_AF-A0A8J4R8U1-F1
#
_entry.id   AF-A0A8J4R8U1-F1
#
_cell.length_a   1.000
_cell.length_b   1.000
_cell.length_c   1.000
_cell.angle_alpha   90.00
_cell.angle_beta   90.00
_cell.angle_gamma   90.00
#
_symmetry.space_group_name_H-M   'P 1'
#
loop_
_entity.id
_entity.type
_entity.pdbx_description
1 polymer ?
#
loop_
_entity_poly.entity_id
_entity_poly.type
_entity_poly.pdbx_seq_one_letter_code
_entity_poly.pdbx_strand_id
1 'polypeptide(L)'
;MALKHRQNKHQQQRIIIFVGSLVKYDKKALETIGKKLKKNSVALDIVDFGEEDDEKPEKLEALLAAINANDSSHIVHVPSSANALSDVLISGYN
;
A
#
# COMPACT_ATOMS: atom_id res chain seq x y z
N MET A 1 11.56 -5.72 15.10
CA MET A 1 10.67 -5.25 14.00
C MET A 1 9.33 -5.98 14.12
N ALA A 2 8.21 -5.28 14.01
CA ALA A 2 6.86 -5.79 14.32
C ALA A 2 6.53 -7.11 13.61
N LEU A 3 6.79 -7.22 12.30
CA LEU A 3 6.48 -8.42 11.52
C LEU A 3 7.36 -9.65 11.83
N LYS A 4 8.53 -9.44 12.47
CA LYS A 4 9.47 -10.53 12.81
C LYS A 4 9.06 -11.27 14.09
N HIS A 5 8.35 -10.62 15.02
CA HIS A 5 7.99 -11.18 16.32
C HIS A 5 6.53 -11.66 16.38
N ARG A 6 6.10 -12.44 15.38
CA ARG A 6 4.79 -13.10 15.36
C ARG A 6 4.86 -14.52 15.95
N GLN A 7 3.79 -14.94 16.63
CA GLN A 7 3.65 -16.29 17.17
C GLN A 7 3.59 -17.35 16.05
N ASN A 8 2.76 -17.12 15.03
CA ASN A 8 2.67 -18.02 13.88
C ASN A 8 3.59 -17.58 12.73
N LYS A 9 4.67 -18.33 12.49
CA LYS A 9 5.64 -18.01 11.43
C LYS A 9 5.13 -18.34 10.02
N HIS A 10 4.08 -19.16 9.90
CA HIS A 10 3.48 -19.53 8.61
C HIS A 10 2.50 -18.49 8.06
N GLN A 11 2.04 -17.54 8.89
CA GLN A 11 1.19 -16.44 8.40
C GLN A 11 1.96 -15.56 7.42
N GLN A 12 1.31 -15.24 6.29
CA GLN A 12 1.78 -14.24 5.34
C GLN A 12 1.95 -12.91 6.07
N GLN A 13 3.08 -12.23 5.81
CA GLN A 13 3.28 -10.88 6.32
C GLN A 13 2.56 -9.92 5.39
N ARG A 14 1.66 -9.10 5.93
CA ARG A 14 0.90 -8.12 5.18
C ARG A 14 0.90 -6.79 5.94
N ILE A 15 1.06 -5.70 5.20
CA ILE A 15 0.91 -4.33 5.70
C ILE A 15 -0.28 -3.73 4.95
N ILE A 16 -1.15 -3.02 5.66
CA ILE A 16 -2.19 -2.17 5.07
C ILE A 16 -1.82 -0.73 5.44
N ILE A 17 -1.62 0.14 4.44
CA ILE A 17 -1.22 1.53 4.65
C ILE A 17 -2.34 2.46 4.19
N PHE A 18 -2.70 3.39 5.06
CA PHE A 18 -3.64 4.47 4.81
C PHE A 18 -2.86 5.74 4.46
N VAL A 19 -2.99 6.23 3.23
CA VAL A 19 -2.27 7.39 2.71
C VAL A 19 -3.23 8.55 2.50
N GLY A 20 -3.40 9.37 3.55
CA GLY A 20 -4.34 10.50 3.58
C GLY A 20 -3.75 11.87 3.19
N SER A 21 -2.45 11.94 2.87
CA SER A 21 -1.72 13.18 2.65
C SER A 21 -0.71 13.06 1.51
N LEU A 22 -0.13 14.19 1.07
CA LEU A 22 0.91 14.24 0.06
C LEU A 22 2.14 13.37 0.41
N VAL A 23 2.75 12.78 -0.62
CA VAL A 23 3.93 11.89 -0.48
C VAL A 23 5.21 12.67 -0.78
N LYS A 24 5.92 13.05 0.28
CA LYS A 24 7.16 13.86 0.21
C LYS A 24 8.38 13.10 -0.30
N TYR A 25 8.35 11.77 -0.26
CA TYR A 25 9.47 10.95 -0.70
C TYR A 25 9.48 10.82 -2.22
N ASP A 26 10.70 10.77 -2.79
CA ASP A 26 10.85 10.56 -4.22
C ASP A 26 10.50 9.12 -4.63
N LYS A 27 10.21 8.96 -5.92
CA LYS A 27 9.85 7.67 -6.53
C LYS A 27 10.91 6.59 -6.27
N LYS A 28 12.20 6.94 -6.36
CA LYS A 28 13.33 6.01 -6.18
C LYS A 28 13.42 5.46 -4.75
N ALA A 29 13.15 6.28 -3.74
CA ALA A 29 13.11 5.86 -2.34
C ALA A 29 11.96 4.85 -2.13
N LEU A 30 10.78 5.13 -2.69
CA LEU A 30 9.63 4.23 -2.61
C LEU A 30 9.89 2.90 -3.32
N GLU A 31 10.46 2.91 -4.53
CA GLU A 31 10.87 1.68 -5.22
C GLU A 31 11.88 0.86 -4.41
N THR A 32 12.82 1.54 -3.75
CA THR A 32 13.82 0.87 -2.90
C THR A 32 13.17 0.21 -1.69
N ILE A 33 12.17 0.86 -1.09
CA ILE A 33 11.38 0.30 0.02
C ILE A 33 10.56 -0.90 -0.49
N GLY A 34 9.85 -0.77 -1.62
CA GLY A 34 9.07 -1.85 -2.21
C GLY A 34 9.91 -3.09 -2.50
N LYS A 35 11.09 -2.92 -3.11
CA LYS A 35 12.05 -4.01 -3.35
C LYS A 35 12.54 -4.67 -2.06
N LYS A 36 12.77 -3.90 -0.99
CA LYS A 36 13.16 -4.45 0.33
C LYS A 36 12.03 -5.27 0.95
N LEU A 37 10.79 -4.80 0.89
CA LEU A 37 9.63 -5.51 1.42
C LEU A 37 9.34 -6.80 0.64
N LYS A 38 9.40 -6.74 -0.69
CA LYS A 38 9.27 -7.91 -1.58
C LYS A 38 10.26 -9.02 -1.25
N LYS A 39 11.54 -8.67 -1.03
CA LYS A 39 12.59 -9.62 -0.61
C LYS A 39 12.32 -10.30 0.74
N ASN A 40 11.50 -9.69 1.59
CA ASN A 40 11.10 -10.22 2.90
C ASN A 40 9.71 -10.89 2.87
N SER A 41 9.15 -11.12 1.67
CA SER A 41 7.82 -11.72 1.46
C SER A 41 6.71 -10.99 2.22
N VAL A 42 6.77 -9.66 2.19
CA VAL A 42 5.73 -8.78 2.75
C VAL A 42 4.81 -8.33 1.62
N ALA A 43 3.52 -8.65 1.75
CA ALA A 43 2.44 -8.10 0.93
C ALA A 43 2.04 -6.72 1.43
N LEU A 44 1.53 -5.88 0.52
CA LEU A 44 1.14 -4.51 0.83
C LEU A 44 -0.20 -4.18 0.20
N ASP A 45 -1.11 -3.65 0.98
CA ASP A 45 -2.29 -2.99 0.46
C ASP A 45 -2.25 -1.49 0.77
N ILE A 46 -2.52 -0.68 -0.23
CA ILE A 46 -2.49 0.78 -0.15
C ILE A 46 -3.92 1.29 -0.24
N VAL A 47 -4.35 2.05 0.75
CA VAL A 47 -5.61 2.79 0.74
C VAL A 47 -5.25 4.25 0.53
N ASP A 48 -5.45 4.73 -0.68
CA ASP A 48 -5.14 6.09 -1.10
C ASP A 48 -6.39 6.97 -1.00
N PHE A 49 -6.33 8.04 -0.20
CA PHE A 49 -7.45 8.95 0.04
C PHE A 49 -6.96 10.35 0.40
N GLY A 50 -7.89 11.28 0.58
CA GLY A 50 -7.59 12.62 1.06
C GLY A 50 -6.94 13.50 -0.01
N GLU A 51 -5.93 14.26 0.36
CA GLU A 51 -5.28 15.20 -0.55
C GLU A 51 -4.51 14.48 -1.67
N GLU A 52 -4.68 14.97 -2.89
CA GLU A 52 -3.97 14.53 -4.08
C GLU A 52 -3.12 15.67 -4.65
N ASP A 53 -1.92 15.33 -5.09
CA ASP A 53 -1.11 16.14 -6.00
C ASP A 53 -0.85 15.33 -7.28
N ASP A 54 -0.31 15.97 -8.32
CA ASP A 54 -0.07 15.31 -9.60
C ASP A 54 0.96 14.16 -9.52
N GLU A 55 1.76 14.08 -8.45
CA GLU A 55 2.85 13.10 -8.31
C GLU A 55 2.48 11.90 -7.41
N LYS A 56 1.54 12.06 -6.48
CA LYS A 56 1.16 11.07 -5.48
C LYS A 56 0.68 9.76 -6.11
N PRO A 57 -0.24 9.76 -7.10
CA PRO A 57 -0.64 8.53 -7.77
C PRO A 57 0.55 7.79 -8.40
N GLU A 58 1.42 8.50 -9.13
CA GLU A 58 2.59 7.90 -9.77
C GLU A 58 3.56 7.27 -8.75
N LYS A 59 3.78 7.95 -7.62
CA LYS A 59 4.63 7.47 -6.53
C LYS A 59 4.07 6.21 -5.87
N LEU A 60 2.76 6.16 -5.62
CA LEU A 60 2.10 5.00 -5.01
C LEU A 60 2.06 3.80 -5.97
N GLU A 61 1.79 4.05 -7.26
CA GLU A 61 1.85 3.01 -8.30
C GLU A 61 3.27 2.43 -8.45
N ALA A 62 4.30 3.28 -8.38
CA ALA A 62 5.69 2.82 -8.41
C ALA A 62 6.04 1.95 -7.19
N LEU A 63 5.54 2.32 -6.00
CA LEU A 63 5.68 1.51 -4.80
C LEU A 63 4.99 0.15 -4.96
N LEU A 64 3.75 0.15 -5.45
CA LEU A 64 2.96 -1.06 -5.70
C LEU A 64 3.65 -1.99 -6.70
N ALA A 65 4.10 -1.45 -7.83
CA ALA A 65 4.82 -2.22 -8.84
C ALA A 65 6.13 -2.81 -8.30
N ALA A 66 6.85 -2.07 -7.45
CA ALA A 66 8.11 -2.52 -6.86
C ALA A 66 7.92 -3.65 -5.83
N ILE A 67 6.80 -3.66 -5.10
CA ILE A 67 6.52 -4.66 -4.06
C ILE A 67 5.76 -5.88 -4.57
N ASN A 68 4.87 -5.70 -5.54
CA ASN A 68 3.94 -6.76 -5.94
C ASN A 68 4.68 -8.00 -6.46
N ALA A 69 4.21 -9.16 -6.02
CA ALA A 69 4.68 -10.47 -6.42
C ALA A 69 3.48 -11.40 -6.48
N ASN A 70 3.19 -11.96 -7.66
CA ASN A 70 2.05 -12.86 -7.89
C ASN A 70 0.72 -12.25 -7.40
N ASP A 71 0.46 -10.99 -7.74
CA ASP A 71 -0.79 -10.28 -7.39
C ASP A 71 -1.16 -10.34 -5.91
N SER A 72 -0.15 -10.23 -5.04
CA SER A 72 -0.34 -10.28 -3.59
C SER A 72 -0.58 -8.92 -2.94
N SER A 73 -0.38 -7.83 -3.69
CA SER A 73 -0.43 -6.44 -3.22
C SER A 73 -1.39 -5.63 -4.07
N HIS A 74 -2.13 -4.71 -3.45
CA HIS A 74 -3.22 -3.98 -4.11
C HIS A 74 -3.22 -2.50 -3.74
N ILE A 75 -3.88 -1.68 -4.55
CA ILE A 75 -4.18 -0.30 -4.24
C ILE A 75 -5.68 -0.04 -4.43
N VAL A 76 -6.25 0.71 -3.51
CA VAL A 76 -7.62 1.21 -3.58
C VAL A 76 -7.56 2.72 -3.52
N HIS A 77 -7.99 3.38 -4.59
CA HIS A 77 -8.19 4.83 -4.61
C HIS A 77 -9.59 5.16 -4.13
N VAL A 78 -9.69 5.96 -3.07
CA VAL A 78 -10.95 6.39 -2.49
C VAL A 78 -11.33 7.73 -3.11
N PRO A 79 -12.46 7.81 -3.84
CA PRO A 79 -12.93 9.07 -4.40
C PRO A 79 -13.22 10.09 -3.30
N SER A 80 -12.88 11.36 -3.52
CA SER A 80 -13.19 12.46 -2.59
C SER A 80 -14.70 12.66 -2.35
N SER A 81 -15.55 12.11 -3.22
CA SER A 81 -17.01 12.11 -3.08
C SER A 81 -17.56 10.98 -2.20
N ALA A 82 -16.71 10.07 -1.71
CA ALA A 82 -17.15 8.97 -0.87
C ALA A 82 -17.63 9.48 0.50
N ASN A 83 -18.84 9.06 0.90
CA ASN A 83 -19.41 9.43 2.19
C ASN A 83 -18.68 8.77 3.36
N ALA A 84 -18.28 7.51 3.20
CA ALA A 84 -17.57 6.74 4.22
C ALA A 84 -16.46 5.87 3.61
N LEU A 85 -15.25 5.94 4.21
CA LEU A 85 -14.11 5.10 3.83
C LEU A 85 -14.42 3.61 3.93
N SER A 86 -15.23 3.22 4.93
CA SER A 86 -15.61 1.82 5.16
C SER A 86 -16.32 1.19 3.97
N ASP A 87 -17.20 1.94 3.31
CA ASP A 87 -18.05 1.41 2.26
C ASP A 87 -17.21 1.09 1.01
N VAL A 88 -16.26 1.97 0.71
CA VAL A 88 -15.29 1.78 -0.39
C VAL A 88 -14.42 0.56 -0.12
N LEU A 89 -13.90 0.41 1.09
CA LEU A 89 -13.04 -0.72 1.46
C LEU A 89 -13.76 -2.07 1.44
N ILE A 90 -15.01 -2.11 1.91
CA ILE A 90 -15.80 -3.35 1.86
C ILE A 90 -16.07 -3.74 0.40
N SER A 91 -16.30 -2.77 -0.49
CA SER A 91 -16.55 -3.05 -1.91
C SER A 91 -15.30 -3.48 -2.68
N GLY A 92 -14.12 -2.93 -2.34
CA GLY A 92 -12.87 -3.15 -3.08
C GLY A 92 -12.09 -4.44 -2.76
N TYR A 93 -12.48 -5.19 -1.72
CA TYR A 93 -11.81 -6.44 -1.30
C TYR A 93 -12.65 -7.72 -1.52
N ASN A 94 -13.75 -7.65 -2.27
CA ASN A 94 -14.55 -8.84 -2.65
C ASN A 94 -14.06 -9.52 -3.91
#